data_AF-A0A2T7TB86-F1
#
_entry.id   AF-A0A2T7TB86-F1
#
_cell.length_a   1.000
_cell.length_b   1.000
_cell.length_c   1.000
_cell.angle_alpha   90.00
_cell.angle_beta   90.00
_cell.angle_gamma   90.00
#
_symmetry.space_group_name_H-M   'P 1'
#
loop_
_entity.id
_entity.type
_entity.pdbx_description
1 polymer ?
#
loop_
_entity_poly.entity_id
_entity_poly.type
_entity_poly.pdbx_seq_one_letter_code
_entity_poly.pdbx_strand_id
1 'polypeptide(L)'
;VVAARAARLPPPPQSVYPDVRDTEGLARSCAEGRALGFLGRTAIHPRQLPVIEEAFLPTEREVAAAREIARTAAADAGALALPDGRFVDA
;
A
#
# COMPACT_ATOMS: atom_id res chain seq x y z
N VAL A 1 -4.10 0.73 -12.05
CA VAL A 1 -4.09 -0.37 -11.06
C VAL A 1 -4.91 -1.56 -11.51
N VAL A 2 -6.22 -1.39 -11.80
CA VAL A 2 -7.13 -2.49 -12.19
C VAL A 2 -6.58 -3.40 -13.29
N ALA A 3 -6.19 -2.84 -14.44
CA ALA A 3 -5.66 -3.64 -15.55
C ALA A 3 -4.40 -4.43 -15.16
N ALA A 4 -3.46 -3.80 -14.44
CA ALA A 4 -2.24 -4.47 -13.96
C ALA A 4 -2.59 -5.62 -13.01
N ARG A 5 -3.52 -5.42 -12.07
CA ARG A 5 -3.97 -6.48 -11.15
C ARG A 5 -4.64 -7.63 -11.88
N ALA A 6 -5.58 -7.34 -12.79
CA ALA A 6 -6.26 -8.36 -13.59
C ALA A 6 -5.28 -9.17 -14.45
N ALA A 7 -4.24 -8.52 -14.97
CA ALA A 7 -3.19 -9.17 -15.76
C ALA A 7 -2.07 -9.81 -14.92
N ARG A 8 -2.15 -9.77 -13.59
CA ARG A 8 -1.08 -10.24 -12.66
C ARG A 8 0.29 -9.59 -12.91
N LEU A 9 0.27 -8.31 -13.30
CA LEU A 9 1.47 -7.49 -13.47
C LEU A 9 1.84 -6.77 -12.17
N PRO A 10 3.10 -6.31 -12.03
CA PRO A 10 3.50 -5.48 -10.90
C PRO A 10 2.59 -4.26 -10.74
N PRO A 11 2.27 -3.85 -9.49
CA PRO A 11 1.48 -2.66 -9.26
C PRO A 11 2.23 -1.43 -9.79
N PRO A 12 1.55 -0.56 -10.56
CA PRO A 12 2.20 0.61 -11.13
C PRO A 12 2.53 1.65 -10.05
N PRO A 13 3.54 2.49 -10.26
CA PRO A 13 3.68 3.74 -9.53
C PRO A 13 2.68 4.79 -10.04
N GLN A 14 2.35 5.75 -9.19
CA GLN A 14 1.68 6.98 -9.61
C GLN A 14 2.62 7.90 -10.38
N SER A 15 2.02 8.69 -11.28
CA SER A 15 2.73 9.78 -11.96
C SER A 15 3.20 10.86 -11.00
N VAL A 16 4.06 11.74 -11.51
CA VAL A 16 4.68 12.84 -10.79
C VAL A 16 3.64 13.80 -10.20
N TYR A 17 3.99 14.43 -9.09
CA TYR A 17 3.27 15.59 -8.56
C TYR A 17 4.06 16.86 -8.96
N PRO A 18 3.54 17.73 -9.84
CA PRO A 18 4.35 18.79 -10.44
C PRO A 18 4.74 19.94 -9.49
N ASP A 19 3.87 20.32 -8.55
CA ASP A 19 4.20 21.39 -7.60
C ASP A 19 5.12 20.87 -6.50
N VAL A 20 6.43 21.07 -6.68
CA VAL A 20 7.47 20.64 -5.74
C VAL A 20 7.36 21.32 -4.38
N ARG A 21 6.65 22.45 -4.25
CA ARG A 21 6.52 23.18 -2.97
C ARG A 21 5.29 22.75 -2.19
N ASP A 22 4.25 22.26 -2.85
CA ASP A 22 3.03 21.79 -2.19
C ASP A 22 3.18 20.36 -1.66
N THR A 23 3.84 20.24 -0.51
CA THR A 23 4.03 18.96 0.17
C THR A 23 2.73 18.41 0.77
N GLU A 24 1.78 19.27 1.11
CA GLU A 24 0.49 18.85 1.67
C GLU A 24 -0.41 18.26 0.57
N GLY A 25 -0.50 18.94 -0.58
CA GLY A 25 -1.18 18.42 -1.76
C GLY A 25 -0.56 17.13 -2.28
N LEU A 26 0.78 17.04 -2.24
CA LEU A 26 1.48 15.78 -2.52
C LEU A 26 1.04 14.67 -1.56
N ALA A 27 1.01 14.92 -0.25
CA ALA A 27 0.62 13.93 0.76
C ALA A 27 -0.81 13.41 0.55
N ARG A 28 -1.78 14.32 0.35
CA ARG A 28 -3.18 13.95 0.08
C ARG A 28 -3.30 13.09 -1.19
N SER A 29 -2.64 13.52 -2.27
CA SER A 29 -2.67 12.79 -3.54
C SER A 29 -2.00 11.41 -3.45
N CYS A 30 -0.93 11.26 -2.66
CA CYS A 30 -0.32 9.96 -2.38
C CYS A 30 -1.25 9.05 -1.58
N ALA A 31 -1.95 9.58 -0.56
CA ALA A 31 -2.91 8.81 0.24
C ALA A 31 -4.06 8.27 -0.61
N GLU A 32 -4.63 9.09 -1.49
CA GLU A 32 -5.62 8.67 -2.50
C GLU A 32 -5.05 7.57 -3.41
N GLY A 33 -3.79 7.72 -3.83
CA GLY A 33 -3.08 6.73 -4.62
C GLY A 33 -2.93 5.38 -3.97
N ARG A 34 -2.50 5.39 -2.71
CA ARG A 34 -2.35 4.18 -1.91
C ARG A 34 -3.70 3.47 -1.75
N ALA A 35 -4.78 4.21 -1.48
CA ALA A 35 -6.12 3.66 -1.41
C ALA A 35 -6.59 3.02 -2.73
N LEU A 36 -6.15 3.55 -3.88
CA LEU A 36 -6.40 2.97 -5.21
C LEU A 36 -5.51 1.76 -5.53
N GLY A 37 -4.51 1.43 -4.71
CA GLY A 37 -3.63 0.28 -4.87
C GLY A 37 -2.38 0.54 -5.73
N PHE A 38 -1.95 1.80 -5.86
CA PHE A 38 -0.63 2.12 -6.41
C PHE A 38 0.48 1.71 -5.43
N LEU A 39 1.63 1.31 -5.95
CA LEU A 39 2.78 0.88 -5.13
C LEU A 39 3.54 2.05 -4.49
N GLY A 40 3.53 3.20 -5.17
CA GLY A 40 4.37 4.35 -4.85
C GLY A 40 4.09 5.49 -5.81
N ARG A 41 4.99 6.47 -5.85
CA ARG A 41 4.93 7.62 -6.77
C ARG A 41 6.31 7.97 -7.31
N THR A 42 6.37 8.39 -8.58
CA THR A 42 7.60 8.96 -9.15
C THR A 42 7.89 10.33 -8.54
N ALA A 43 9.06 10.49 -7.92
CA ALA A 43 9.56 11.77 -7.44
C ALA A 43 10.34 12.50 -8.54
N ILE A 44 10.15 13.82 -8.64
CA ILE A 44 10.92 14.69 -9.55
C ILE A 44 11.86 15.64 -8.81
N HIS A 45 11.80 15.64 -7.48
CA HIS A 45 12.67 16.45 -6.64
C HIS A 45 12.90 15.78 -5.27
N PRO A 46 14.12 15.81 -4.70
CA PRO A 46 14.45 15.14 -3.43
C PRO A 46 13.53 15.48 -2.25
N ARG A 47 13.04 16.73 -2.18
CA ARG A 47 12.03 17.19 -1.20
C ARG A 47 10.78 16.29 -1.12
N GLN A 48 10.41 15.65 -2.22
CA GLN A 48 9.20 14.84 -2.27
C GLN A 48 9.40 13.46 -1.64
N LEU A 49 10.65 13.00 -1.48
CA LEU A 49 10.96 11.65 -1.00
C LEU A 49 10.39 11.37 0.40
N PRO A 50 10.59 12.22 1.43
CA PRO A 50 10.05 11.93 2.76
C PRO A 50 8.53 11.79 2.76
N VAL A 51 7.83 12.64 2.00
CA VAL A 51 6.36 12.63 1.90
C VAL A 51 5.86 11.40 1.15
N ILE A 52 6.53 11.01 0.06
CA ILE A 52 6.18 9.80 -0.71
C ILE A 52 6.47 8.54 0.12
N GLU A 53 7.62 8.47 0.79
CA GLU A 53 7.99 7.34 1.65
C GLU A 53 6.98 7.16 2.79
N GLU A 54 6.69 8.23 3.54
CA GLU A 54 5.70 8.19 4.62
C GLU A 54 4.32 7.74 4.12
N ALA A 55 3.89 8.25 2.96
CA ALA A 55 2.57 7.93 2.44
C ALA A 55 2.43 6.48 1.95
N PHE A 56 3.51 5.82 1.51
CA PHE A 56 3.45 4.48 0.91
C PHE A 56 4.04 3.36 1.78
N LEU A 57 4.82 3.68 2.82
CA LEU A 57 5.28 2.69 3.78
C LEU A 57 4.10 2.08 4.55
N PRO A 58 4.09 0.76 4.79
CA PRO A 58 3.11 0.15 5.65
C PRO A 58 3.31 0.62 7.08
N THR A 59 2.21 0.84 7.79
CA THR A 59 2.23 1.13 9.22
C THR A 59 2.59 -0.12 10.02
N GLU A 60 3.15 0.05 11.22
CA GLU A 60 3.42 -1.07 12.13
C GLU A 60 2.17 -1.94 12.40
N ARG A 61 0.99 -1.31 12.46
CA ARG A 61 -0.28 -2.02 12.63
C ARG A 61 -0.62 -2.92 11.45
N GLU A 62 -0.41 -2.44 10.23
CA GLU A 62 -0.63 -3.23 9.01
C GLU A 62 0.38 -4.39 8.90
N VAL A 63 1.64 -4.15 9.25
CA VAL A 63 2.67 -5.19 9.31
C VAL A 63 2.32 -6.25 10.37
N ALA A 64 1.89 -5.84 11.56
CA ALA A 64 1.48 -6.76 12.61
C ALA A 64 0.28 -7.62 12.18
N ALA A 65 -0.74 -7.02 11.55
CA ALA A 65 -1.90 -7.74 11.03
C ALA A 65 -1.52 -8.73 9.92
N ALA A 66 -0.63 -8.34 9.00
CA ALA A 66 -0.14 -9.23 7.95
C ALA A 66 0.65 -10.42 8.54
N ARG A 67 1.46 -10.19 9.57
CA ARG A 67 2.19 -11.25 10.28
C ARG A 67 1.27 -12.20 11.04
N GLU A 68 0.18 -11.71 11.62
CA GLU A 68 -0.86 -12.55 12.23
C GLU A 68 -1.47 -13.50 11.19
N ILE A 69 -1.93 -12.94 10.07
CA ILE A 69 -2.50 -13.72 8.95
C ILE A 69 -1.53 -14.79 8.47
N ALA A 70 -0.28 -14.41 8.18
CA ALA A 70 0.73 -15.33 7.66
C ALA A 70 1.06 -16.48 8.64
N ARG A 71 1.06 -16.20 9.96
CA ARG A 71 1.27 -17.24 10.98
C ARG A 71 0.11 -18.22 11.04
N THR A 72 -1.13 -17.73 10.99
CA THR A 72 -2.32 -18.60 11.01
C THR A 72 -2.40 -19.46 9.76
N ALA A 73 -2.14 -18.88 8.57
CA ALA A 73 -2.15 -19.61 7.31
C ALA A 73 -1.03 -20.65 7.15
N ALA A 74 0.06 -20.53 7.92
CA ALA A 74 1.09 -21.57 7.97
C ALA A 74 0.66 -22.79 8.79
N ALA A 75 -0.32 -22.64 9.68
CA ALA A 75 -0.81 -23.72 10.54
C ALA A 75 -1.96 -24.51 9.91
N ASP A 76 -2.83 -23.84 9.14
CA ASP A 76 -3.97 -24.44 8.45
C ASP A 76 -4.16 -23.79 7.07
N ALA A 77 -4.41 -24.61 6.05
CA ALA A 77 -4.51 -24.17 4.67
C ALA A 77 -5.97 -23.98 4.26
N GLY A 78 -6.27 -22.88 3.58
CA GLY A 78 -7.62 -22.54 3.12
C GLY A 78 -8.15 -21.29 3.82
N ALA A 79 -9.48 -21.16 3.86
CA ALA A 79 -10.15 -20.03 4.48
C ALA A 79 -10.10 -20.10 6.01
N LEU A 80 -9.81 -18.97 6.67
CA LEU A 80 -9.50 -18.90 8.09
C LEU A 80 -10.35 -17.85 8.81
N ALA A 81 -10.65 -18.12 10.08
CA ALA A 81 -11.16 -17.10 11.01
C ALA A 81 -10.04 -16.74 12.00
N LEU A 82 -9.68 -15.47 12.07
CA LEU A 82 -8.71 -14.95 13.04
C LEU A 82 -9.31 -14.90 14.45
N PRO A 83 -8.49 -14.79 15.52
CA PRO A 83 -8.97 -14.76 16.91
C PRO A 83 -9.97 -13.63 17.20
N ASP A 84 -9.91 -12.54 16.43
CA ASP A 84 -10.84 -11.41 16.53
C ASP A 84 -12.09 -11.53 15.65
N GLY A 85 -12.28 -12.69 15.01
CA GLY A 85 -13.43 -13.01 14.16
C GLY A 85 -13.33 -12.53 12.72
N ARG A 86 -12.23 -11.89 12.31
CA ARG A 86 -12.02 -11.54 10.88
C ARG A 86 -11.86 -12.80 10.03
N PHE A 87 -12.62 -12.87 8.93
CA PHE A 87 -12.45 -13.90 7.91
C PHE A 87 -11.31 -13.55 6.95
N VAL A 88 -10.47 -14.53 6.62
CA VAL A 88 -9.34 -14.42 5.70
C VAL A 88 -9.46 -15.53 4.66
N ASP A 89 -9.46 -15.15 3.38
CA ASP A 89 -9.48 -16.09 2.25
C ASP A 89 -8.05 -16.55 1.88
N ALA A 90 -7.96 -17.63 1.11
CA ALA A 90 -6.70 -18.25 0.66
C ALA A 90 -6.01 -17.48 -0.48
#